data_AF-A0A094DC76-F1
#
_entry.id   AF-A0A094DC76-F1
#
_cell.length_a   1.000
_cell.length_b   1.000
_cell.length_c   1.000
_cell.angle_alpha   90.00
_cell.angle_beta   90.00
_cell.angle_gamma   90.00
#
_symmetry.space_group_name_H-M   'P 1'
#
loop_
_entity.id
_entity.type
_entity.pdbx_description
1 polymer ?
#
loop_
_entity_poly.entity_id
_entity_poly.type
_entity_poly.pdbx_seq_one_letter_code
_entity_poly.pdbx_strand_id
1 'polypeptide(L)'
;MKFLTIVATVLLSIYNANLVAAGLELPPIGTPPPSCGLKCIAEFTKASECSPTDKKCICTNAQLNHDITVCVSKSCSVVDSLATKKFSSDSCGVVPQDRTKVISIVGVTFGVLALITFGLRILSKVLRAGGQFGLDDYTIMVAMAITVPFCAFSVLLANHGLGRDMWNVHPEDITAILYIYYWDELMYVAIVPLTKISIIFLYLRIFRGKSFIYFAYALIAANVAYLLAFEAISIFQCWPINGAWRAWDGSVKATCRNVNLQGWMSATFSIILDVLTLILPLPSLYKLEMSMKKRIQIMMMFSVGVFVTIVSFVRIRAFTKYANTTNLTQDYVELGYWSTIEVPVGVICACMPSIRALFRNVFPSLFGTTQNGQSSTGRLSTTLTAPSKSRSEYANLSKHEASSSVIGLVPLDNRQEDERYKSSG
;
A
#
# COMPACT_ATOMS: atom_id res chain seq x y z
N MET A 1 11.45 -18.14 -15.01
CA MET A 1 10.42 -19.19 -15.16
C MET A 1 9.82 -19.62 -13.83
N LYS A 2 10.58 -20.16 -12.88
CA LYS A 2 10.04 -20.69 -11.60
C LYS A 2 9.13 -19.73 -10.81
N PHE A 3 9.43 -18.44 -10.77
CA PHE A 3 8.59 -17.43 -10.08
C PHE A 3 7.22 -17.22 -10.74
N LEU A 4 7.16 -17.17 -12.08
CA LEU A 4 5.90 -17.08 -12.83
C LEU A 4 5.05 -18.34 -12.66
N THR A 5 5.70 -19.51 -12.54
CA THR A 5 5.02 -20.78 -12.27
C THR A 5 4.48 -20.83 -10.85
N ILE A 6 5.19 -20.28 -9.86
CA ILE A 6 4.71 -20.16 -8.47
C ILE A 6 3.53 -19.17 -8.39
N VAL A 7 3.61 -18.04 -9.07
CA VAL A 7 2.51 -17.07 -9.13
C VAL A 7 1.28 -17.66 -9.84
N ALA A 8 1.47 -18.35 -10.97
CA ALA A 8 0.38 -19.00 -11.68
C ALA A 8 -0.26 -20.14 -10.88
N THR A 9 0.54 -20.92 -10.15
CA THR A 9 0.02 -21.99 -9.28
C THR A 9 -0.73 -21.43 -8.08
N VAL A 10 -0.23 -20.35 -7.45
CA VAL A 10 -0.95 -19.63 -6.38
C VAL A 10 -2.28 -19.07 -6.90
N LEU A 11 -2.29 -18.40 -8.06
CA LEU A 11 -3.50 -17.86 -8.69
C LEU A 11 -4.50 -18.98 -9.07
N LEU A 12 -4.03 -20.12 -9.57
CA LEU A 12 -4.85 -21.30 -9.87
C LEU A 12 -5.41 -21.97 -8.61
N SER A 13 -4.63 -22.05 -7.53
CA SER A 13 -5.12 -22.56 -6.24
C SER A 13 -6.17 -21.63 -5.60
N ILE A 14 -6.04 -20.31 -5.77
CA ILE A 14 -7.04 -19.32 -5.33
C ILE A 14 -8.33 -19.47 -6.16
N TYR A 15 -8.21 -19.71 -7.49
CA TYR A 15 -9.38 -19.96 -8.34
C TYR A 15 -10.12 -21.25 -7.94
N ASN A 16 -9.38 -22.33 -7.63
CA ASN A 16 -9.97 -23.62 -7.23
C ASN A 16 -10.58 -23.62 -5.82
N ALA A 17 -10.07 -22.78 -4.90
CA ALA A 17 -10.66 -22.63 -3.57
C ALA A 17 -12.09 -22.02 -3.60
N ASN A 18 -12.46 -21.33 -4.68
CA ASN A 18 -13.81 -20.77 -4.86
C ASN A 18 -14.90 -21.83 -5.08
N LEU A 19 -14.54 -23.08 -5.40
CA LEU A 19 -15.52 -24.14 -5.66
C LEU A 19 -15.95 -24.92 -4.40
N VAL A 20 -15.24 -24.78 -3.28
CA VAL A 20 -15.43 -25.66 -2.10
C VAL A 20 -16.20 -24.99 -0.95
N ALA A 21 -16.31 -23.65 -0.91
CA ALA A 21 -16.91 -22.93 0.22
C ALA A 21 -18.44 -22.72 0.15
N ALA A 22 -19.13 -23.20 -0.89
CA ALA A 22 -20.58 -23.04 -1.03
C ALA A 22 -21.32 -24.23 -0.40
N GLY A 23 -21.48 -24.25 0.92
CA GLY A 23 -22.14 -25.38 1.58
C GLY A 23 -22.52 -25.19 3.04
N LEU A 24 -23.12 -24.06 3.43
CA LEU A 24 -23.90 -23.96 4.68
C LEU A 24 -25.15 -23.10 4.40
N GLU A 25 -26.31 -23.75 4.45
CA GLU A 25 -27.60 -23.15 4.12
C GLU A 25 -28.06 -22.18 5.22
N LEU A 26 -28.35 -20.93 4.84
CA LEU A 26 -29.08 -20.01 5.70
C LEU A 26 -30.48 -20.59 5.99
N PRO A 27 -31.08 -20.32 7.17
CA PRO A 27 -32.46 -20.73 7.42
C PRO A 27 -33.39 -20.16 6.34
N PRO A 28 -34.34 -20.96 5.84
CA PRO A 28 -35.20 -20.59 4.72
C PRO A 28 -36.04 -19.33 5.05
N ILE A 29 -36.37 -18.60 3.98
CA ILE A 29 -37.22 -17.42 4.01
C ILE A 29 -38.55 -17.79 4.69
N GLY A 30 -38.92 -17.08 5.76
CA GLY A 30 -40.17 -17.31 6.48
C GLY A 30 -40.07 -18.14 7.77
N THR A 31 -38.86 -18.43 8.27
CA THR A 31 -38.71 -18.94 9.64
C THR A 31 -39.12 -17.86 10.66
N PRO A 32 -39.97 -18.19 11.66
CA PRO A 32 -40.39 -17.23 12.66
C PRO A 32 -39.19 -16.73 13.48
N PRO A 33 -39.16 -15.46 13.90
CA PRO A 33 -38.06 -14.92 14.67
C PRO A 33 -37.97 -15.61 16.04
N PRO A 34 -36.78 -15.60 16.67
CA PRO A 34 -36.60 -16.09 18.03
C PRO A 34 -37.62 -15.48 19.01
N SER A 35 -38.00 -16.23 20.04
CA SER A 35 -39.04 -15.82 20.99
C SER A 35 -38.75 -14.48 21.67
N CYS A 36 -37.48 -14.16 21.92
CA CYS A 36 -37.08 -12.87 22.50
C CYS A 36 -37.37 -11.70 21.53
N GLY A 37 -37.08 -11.88 20.23
CA GLY A 37 -37.31 -10.88 19.20
C GLY A 37 -38.80 -10.70 18.92
N LEU A 38 -39.55 -11.79 18.91
CA LEU A 38 -41.00 -11.78 18.73
C LEU A 38 -41.71 -11.00 19.85
N LYS A 39 -41.25 -11.13 21.11
CA LYS A 39 -41.78 -10.35 22.24
C LYS A 39 -41.57 -8.85 22.03
N CYS A 40 -40.35 -8.43 21.69
CA CYS A 40 -40.04 -7.03 21.41
C CYS A 40 -40.87 -6.47 20.25
N ILE A 41 -40.97 -7.20 19.13
CA ILE A 41 -41.78 -6.78 18.00
C ILE A 41 -43.25 -6.64 18.41
N ALA A 42 -43.81 -7.62 19.12
CA ALA A 42 -45.22 -7.62 19.51
C ALA A 42 -45.56 -6.51 20.52
N GLU A 43 -44.69 -6.26 21.50
CA GLU A 43 -44.88 -5.23 22.52
C GLU A 43 -44.89 -3.83 21.90
N PHE A 44 -43.86 -3.49 21.14
CA PHE A 44 -43.74 -2.15 20.56
C PHE A 44 -44.70 -1.93 19.38
N THR A 45 -45.05 -2.97 18.61
CA THR A 45 -46.08 -2.83 17.58
C THR A 45 -47.45 -2.52 18.21
N LYS A 46 -47.81 -3.17 19.32
CA LYS A 46 -49.06 -2.87 20.06
C LYS A 46 -49.06 -1.47 20.69
N ALA A 47 -47.90 -1.00 21.14
CA ALA A 47 -47.75 0.35 21.71
C ALA A 47 -47.72 1.46 20.64
N SER A 48 -47.51 1.10 19.37
CA SER A 48 -47.42 2.04 18.25
C SER A 48 -48.78 2.36 17.62
N GLU A 49 -48.80 3.39 16.78
CA GLU A 49 -49.95 3.74 15.95
C GLU A 49 -50.19 2.77 14.77
N CYS A 50 -49.28 1.81 14.54
CA CYS A 50 -49.40 0.86 13.44
C CYS A 50 -50.30 -0.33 13.82
N SER A 51 -51.23 -0.69 12.92
CA SER A 51 -51.98 -1.94 13.04
C SER A 51 -51.05 -3.16 12.92
N PRO A 52 -51.28 -4.27 13.67
CA PRO A 52 -50.46 -5.48 13.57
C PRO A 52 -50.39 -6.12 12.17
N THR A 53 -51.36 -5.80 11.31
CA THR A 53 -51.42 -6.27 9.92
C THR A 53 -50.88 -5.27 8.90
N ASP A 54 -50.66 -4.01 9.31
CA ASP A 54 -50.15 -2.97 8.42
C ASP A 54 -48.61 -3.04 8.32
N LYS A 55 -48.17 -3.94 7.43
CA LYS A 55 -46.75 -4.12 7.12
C LYS A 55 -46.10 -2.82 6.67
N LYS A 56 -46.80 -1.95 5.94
CA LYS A 56 -46.21 -0.73 5.40
C LYS A 56 -45.87 0.23 6.54
N CYS A 57 -46.79 0.43 7.47
CA CYS A 57 -46.56 1.27 8.66
C CYS A 57 -45.41 0.73 9.52
N ILE A 58 -45.40 -0.58 9.79
CA ILE A 58 -44.36 -1.22 10.61
C ILE A 58 -42.97 -1.03 9.97
N CYS A 59 -42.87 -1.22 8.67
CA CYS A 59 -41.58 -1.15 7.96
C CYS A 59 -41.07 0.30 7.76
N THR A 60 -41.94 1.31 7.72
CA THR A 60 -41.53 2.71 7.48
C THR A 60 -41.41 3.55 8.74
N ASN A 61 -42.00 3.14 9.86
CA ASN A 61 -41.97 3.91 11.11
C ASN A 61 -40.58 3.82 11.78
N ALA A 62 -39.81 4.90 11.71
CA ALA A 62 -38.44 4.95 12.25
C ALA A 62 -38.38 4.81 13.78
N GLN A 63 -39.34 5.41 14.50
CA GLN A 63 -39.37 5.38 15.96
C GLN A 63 -39.67 3.95 16.46
N LEU A 64 -40.69 3.31 15.88
CA LEU A 64 -41.02 1.91 16.17
C LEU A 64 -39.82 0.99 15.92
N ASN A 65 -39.15 1.14 14.77
CA ASN A 65 -37.98 0.34 14.44
C ASN A 65 -36.79 0.60 15.38
N HIS A 66 -36.62 1.83 15.85
CA HIS A 66 -35.60 2.16 16.85
C HIS A 66 -35.90 1.48 18.18
N ASP A 67 -37.13 1.59 18.69
CA ASP A 67 -37.52 1.04 19.98
C ASP A 67 -37.46 -0.50 19.99
N ILE A 68 -37.89 -1.15 18.89
CA ILE A 68 -37.70 -2.60 18.70
C ILE A 68 -36.21 -2.96 18.73
N THR A 69 -35.36 -2.20 18.04
CA THR A 69 -33.90 -2.46 18.00
C THR A 69 -33.27 -2.33 19.40
N VAL A 70 -33.68 -1.32 20.18
CA VAL A 70 -33.24 -1.13 21.57
C VAL A 70 -33.73 -2.28 22.46
N CYS A 71 -34.96 -2.75 22.30
CA CYS A 71 -35.48 -3.89 23.06
C CYS A 71 -34.73 -5.18 22.74
N VAL A 72 -34.54 -5.47 21.44
CA VAL A 72 -33.87 -6.69 20.96
C VAL A 72 -32.40 -6.71 21.42
N SER A 73 -31.69 -5.59 21.29
CA SER A 73 -30.28 -5.51 21.73
C SER A 73 -30.08 -5.71 23.25
N LYS A 74 -31.10 -5.42 24.06
CA LYS A 74 -31.06 -5.65 25.52
C LYS A 74 -31.55 -7.03 25.94
N SER A 75 -32.49 -7.62 25.18
CA SER A 75 -33.26 -8.79 25.62
C SER A 75 -32.91 -10.09 24.88
N CYS A 76 -32.19 -9.99 23.75
CA CYS A 76 -31.78 -11.12 22.93
C CYS A 76 -30.25 -11.30 22.92
N SER A 77 -29.80 -12.52 22.60
CA SER A 77 -28.41 -12.73 22.20
C SER A 77 -28.11 -12.01 20.88
N VAL A 78 -26.83 -11.75 20.57
CA VAL A 78 -26.45 -11.11 19.31
C VAL A 78 -26.91 -11.94 18.10
N VAL A 79 -26.77 -13.26 18.16
CA VAL A 79 -27.22 -14.17 17.10
C VAL A 79 -28.74 -14.09 16.91
N ASP A 80 -29.51 -14.09 17.99
CA ASP A 80 -30.97 -13.94 17.92
C ASP A 80 -31.40 -12.57 17.42
N SER A 81 -30.64 -11.52 17.76
CA SER A 81 -30.87 -10.16 17.27
C SER A 81 -30.69 -10.07 15.75
N LEU A 82 -29.66 -10.74 15.21
CA LEU A 82 -29.43 -10.83 13.77
C LEU A 82 -30.53 -11.64 13.08
N ALA A 83 -30.96 -12.77 13.66
CA ALA A 83 -32.05 -13.57 13.12
C ALA A 83 -33.38 -12.77 13.10
N THR A 84 -33.65 -12.01 14.15
CA THR A 84 -34.81 -11.11 14.24
C THR A 84 -34.72 -10.00 13.19
N LYS A 85 -33.52 -9.42 12.99
CA LYS A 85 -33.29 -8.40 11.97
C LYS A 85 -33.46 -8.95 10.56
N LYS A 86 -32.99 -10.17 10.29
CA LYS A 86 -33.20 -10.87 9.02
C LYS A 86 -34.68 -11.04 8.74
N PHE A 87 -35.43 -11.59 9.71
CA PHE A 87 -36.87 -11.78 9.58
C PHE A 87 -37.62 -10.47 9.30
N SER A 88 -37.28 -9.39 10.01
CA SER A 88 -37.85 -8.07 9.80
C SER A 88 -37.54 -7.53 8.40
N SER A 89 -36.28 -7.62 7.95
CA SER A 89 -35.85 -7.20 6.62
C SER A 89 -36.56 -7.98 5.50
N ASP A 90 -36.65 -9.31 5.63
CA ASP A 90 -37.33 -10.17 4.66
C ASP A 90 -38.84 -9.87 4.62
N SER A 91 -39.47 -9.66 5.78
CA SER A 91 -40.89 -9.32 5.89
C SER A 91 -41.22 -7.95 5.29
N CYS A 92 -40.28 -7.01 5.35
CA CYS A 92 -40.39 -5.68 4.77
C CYS A 92 -39.98 -5.63 3.28
N GLY A 93 -39.55 -6.75 2.68
CA GLY A 93 -39.10 -6.79 1.30
C GLY A 93 -37.82 -5.99 1.03
N VAL A 94 -36.99 -5.78 2.05
CA VAL A 94 -35.70 -5.10 1.91
C VAL A 94 -34.77 -5.99 1.10
N VAL A 95 -34.34 -5.53 -0.08
CA VAL A 95 -33.42 -6.27 -0.93
C VAL A 95 -32.05 -6.35 -0.24
N PRO A 96 -31.50 -7.55 0.01
CA PRO A 96 -30.16 -7.71 0.57
C PRO A 96 -29.11 -7.00 -0.28
N GLN A 97 -28.23 -6.23 0.36
CA GLN A 97 -27.10 -5.63 -0.35
C GLN A 97 -25.94 -6.64 -0.43
N ASP A 98 -25.48 -6.96 -1.63
CA ASP A 98 -24.32 -7.83 -1.86
C ASP A 98 -23.21 -7.09 -2.62
N ARG A 99 -22.09 -6.85 -1.94
CA ARG A 99 -20.88 -6.21 -2.46
C ARG A 99 -19.66 -7.14 -2.49
N THR A 100 -19.85 -8.44 -2.27
CA THR A 100 -18.78 -9.46 -2.21
C THR A 100 -17.89 -9.44 -3.45
N LYS A 101 -18.51 -9.37 -4.63
CA LYS A 101 -17.80 -9.37 -5.94
C LYS A 101 -16.84 -8.22 -6.09
N VAL A 102 -17.19 -7.03 -5.58
CA VAL A 102 -16.36 -5.83 -5.70
C VAL A 102 -15.02 -6.02 -4.98
N ILE A 103 -15.06 -6.60 -3.78
CA ILE A 103 -13.86 -6.83 -2.94
C ILE A 103 -12.90 -7.79 -3.63
N SER A 104 -13.41 -8.93 -4.11
CA SER A 104 -12.60 -9.95 -4.78
C SER A 104 -12.03 -9.45 -6.10
N ILE A 105 -12.83 -8.79 -6.95
CA ILE A 105 -12.37 -8.26 -8.25
C ILE A 105 -11.29 -7.20 -8.05
N VAL A 106 -11.49 -6.25 -7.13
CA VAL A 106 -10.50 -5.19 -6.86
C VAL A 106 -9.19 -5.80 -6.34
N GLY A 107 -9.26 -6.69 -5.35
CA GLY A 107 -8.06 -7.32 -4.79
C GLY A 107 -7.26 -8.13 -5.82
N VAL A 108 -7.94 -8.94 -6.65
CA VAL A 108 -7.27 -9.74 -7.70
C VAL A 108 -6.67 -8.84 -8.78
N THR A 109 -7.42 -7.86 -9.28
CA THR A 109 -6.96 -7.00 -10.38
C THR A 109 -5.74 -6.18 -9.97
N PHE A 110 -5.80 -5.48 -8.84
CA PHE A 110 -4.69 -4.68 -8.35
C PHE A 110 -3.51 -5.55 -7.88
N GLY A 111 -3.78 -6.71 -7.25
CA GLY A 111 -2.75 -7.67 -6.87
C GLY A 111 -1.96 -8.22 -8.07
N VAL A 112 -2.65 -8.56 -9.16
CA VAL A 112 -2.00 -8.99 -10.42
C VAL A 112 -1.17 -7.86 -11.03
N LEU A 113 -1.68 -6.62 -11.04
CA LEU A 113 -0.93 -5.46 -11.53
C LEU A 113 0.34 -5.19 -10.70
N ALA A 114 0.26 -5.29 -9.38
CA ALA A 114 1.43 -5.19 -8.50
C ALA A 114 2.45 -6.30 -8.77
N LEU A 115 2.00 -7.55 -8.95
CA LEU A 115 2.88 -8.67 -9.28
C LEU A 115 3.60 -8.48 -10.62
N ILE A 116 2.89 -8.02 -11.65
CA ILE A 116 3.48 -7.74 -12.97
C ILE A 116 4.53 -6.64 -12.86
N THR A 117 4.20 -5.51 -12.22
CA THR A 117 5.12 -4.37 -12.08
C THR A 117 6.35 -4.69 -11.22
N PHE A 118 6.16 -5.47 -10.14
CA PHE A 118 7.26 -6.02 -9.35
C PHE A 118 8.13 -6.98 -10.18
N GLY A 119 7.52 -7.88 -10.95
CA GLY A 119 8.23 -8.78 -11.86
C GLY A 119 9.10 -8.03 -12.88
N LEU A 120 8.57 -6.95 -13.47
CA LEU A 120 9.33 -6.06 -14.35
C LEU A 120 10.49 -5.35 -13.63
N ARG A 121 10.28 -4.95 -12.37
CA ARG A 121 11.36 -4.40 -11.53
C ARG A 121 12.48 -5.40 -11.31
N ILE A 122 12.16 -6.65 -10.93
CA ILE A 122 13.17 -7.70 -10.73
C ILE A 122 13.90 -8.00 -12.04
N LEU A 123 13.16 -8.10 -13.16
CA LEU A 123 13.76 -8.31 -14.48
C LEU A 123 14.75 -7.18 -14.85
N SER A 124 14.40 -5.92 -14.56
CA SER A 124 15.29 -4.76 -14.75
C SER A 124 16.62 -4.89 -14.00
N LYS A 125 16.59 -5.44 -12.78
CA LYS A 125 17.79 -5.63 -11.95
C LYS A 125 18.62 -6.83 -12.39
N VAL A 126 17.96 -7.94 -12.72
CA VAL A 126 18.63 -9.16 -13.23
C VAL A 126 19.32 -8.90 -14.56
N LEU A 127 18.67 -8.16 -15.48
CA LEU A 127 19.28 -7.74 -16.75
C LEU A 127 20.29 -6.60 -16.60
N ARG A 128 20.59 -6.17 -15.36
CA ARG A 128 21.46 -5.03 -15.03
C ARG A 128 21.05 -3.70 -15.68
N ALA A 129 19.84 -3.61 -16.23
CA ALA A 129 19.31 -2.41 -16.85
C ALA A 129 19.03 -1.29 -15.81
N GLY A 130 18.60 -1.69 -14.61
CA GLY A 130 18.37 -0.82 -13.45
C GLY A 130 19.55 -0.73 -12.47
N GLY A 131 20.72 -1.24 -12.84
CA GLY A 131 21.90 -1.35 -11.96
C GLY A 131 21.79 -2.46 -10.91
N GLN A 132 22.68 -2.41 -9.91
CA GLN A 132 22.73 -3.40 -8.82
C GLN A 132 21.53 -3.27 -7.87
N PHE A 133 21.23 -4.37 -7.17
CA PHE A 133 20.25 -4.43 -6.09
C PHE A 133 20.65 -3.47 -4.97
N GLY A 134 19.71 -2.62 -4.55
CA GLY A 134 19.86 -1.70 -3.42
C GLY A 134 18.93 -2.04 -2.26
N LEU A 135 19.05 -1.28 -1.17
CA LEU A 135 18.14 -1.42 -0.02
C LEU A 135 16.67 -1.18 -0.40
N ASP A 136 16.42 -0.35 -1.42
CA ASP A 136 15.11 -0.12 -1.99
C ASP A 136 14.50 -1.41 -2.59
N ASP A 137 15.33 -2.23 -3.24
CA ASP A 137 14.92 -3.51 -3.83
C ASP A 137 14.61 -4.58 -2.78
N TYR A 138 15.42 -4.69 -1.72
CA TYR A 138 15.18 -5.65 -0.65
C TYR A 138 13.92 -5.31 0.14
N THR A 139 13.73 -4.03 0.46
CA THR A 139 12.56 -3.59 1.24
C THR A 139 11.25 -3.82 0.47
N ILE A 140 11.21 -3.50 -0.83
CA ILE A 140 10.01 -3.74 -1.64
C ILE A 140 9.74 -5.23 -1.88
N MET A 141 10.79 -6.07 -1.91
CA MET A 141 10.63 -7.52 -2.00
C MET A 141 9.96 -8.09 -0.74
N VAL A 142 10.34 -7.61 0.45
CA VAL A 142 9.66 -7.96 1.70
C VAL A 142 8.21 -7.47 1.68
N ALA A 143 7.97 -6.21 1.30
CA ALA A 143 6.61 -5.68 1.18
C ALA A 143 5.73 -6.50 0.22
N MET A 144 6.26 -6.87 -0.95
CA MET A 144 5.55 -7.67 -1.94
C MET A 144 5.24 -9.08 -1.42
N ALA A 145 6.15 -9.70 -0.67
CA ALA A 145 5.92 -11.02 -0.06
C ALA A 145 4.72 -11.01 0.90
N ILE A 146 4.45 -9.88 1.56
CA ILE A 146 3.29 -9.67 2.44
C ILE A 146 2.06 -9.21 1.63
N THR A 147 2.25 -8.46 0.54
CA THR A 147 1.15 -8.01 -0.34
C THR A 147 0.44 -9.15 -1.05
N VAL A 148 1.15 -10.23 -1.40
CA VAL A 148 0.52 -11.41 -2.05
C VAL A 148 -0.58 -12.05 -1.20
N PRO A 149 -0.32 -12.48 0.06
CA PRO A 149 -1.37 -13.04 0.90
C PRO A 149 -2.46 -12.01 1.23
N PHE A 150 -2.11 -10.73 1.44
CA PHE A 150 -3.08 -9.65 1.62
C PHE A 150 -4.10 -9.57 0.46
N CYS A 151 -3.63 -9.59 -0.79
CA CYS A 151 -4.53 -9.64 -1.95
C CYS A 151 -5.28 -10.98 -2.11
N ALA A 152 -4.78 -12.08 -1.55
CA ALA A 152 -5.49 -13.36 -1.55
C ALA A 152 -6.62 -13.39 -0.51
N PHE A 153 -6.42 -12.75 0.65
CA PHE A 153 -7.43 -12.65 1.70
C PHE A 153 -8.68 -11.90 1.26
N SER A 154 -8.58 -10.94 0.34
CA SER A 154 -9.77 -10.28 -0.23
C SER A 154 -10.72 -11.26 -0.93
N VAL A 155 -10.20 -12.32 -1.55
CA VAL A 155 -11.01 -13.38 -2.17
C VAL A 155 -11.65 -14.25 -1.09
N LEU A 156 -10.87 -14.64 -0.08
CA LEU A 156 -11.36 -15.48 1.01
C LEU A 156 -12.46 -14.77 1.83
N LEU A 157 -12.27 -13.48 2.11
CA LEU A 157 -13.28 -12.62 2.75
C LEU A 157 -14.57 -12.56 1.94
N ALA A 158 -14.48 -12.38 0.61
CA ALA A 158 -15.64 -12.38 -0.26
C ALA A 158 -16.38 -13.73 -0.25
N ASN A 159 -15.65 -14.85 -0.21
CA ASN A 159 -16.22 -16.20 -0.17
C ASN A 159 -17.01 -16.46 1.12
N HIS A 160 -16.52 -15.99 2.27
CA HIS A 160 -17.27 -16.05 3.53
C HIS A 160 -18.42 -15.03 3.63
N GLY A 161 -18.62 -14.19 2.60
CA GLY A 161 -19.77 -13.27 2.53
C GLY A 161 -19.49 -11.85 3.02
N LEU A 162 -18.23 -11.42 3.12
CA LEU A 162 -17.91 -10.01 3.39
C LEU A 162 -18.56 -9.11 2.32
N GLY A 163 -19.35 -8.14 2.76
CA GLY A 163 -20.15 -7.27 1.90
C GLY A 163 -21.58 -7.74 1.64
N ARG A 164 -22.02 -8.82 2.29
CA ARG A 164 -23.45 -9.06 2.59
C ARG A 164 -23.81 -8.41 3.92
N ASP A 165 -25.09 -8.10 4.09
CA ASP A 165 -25.59 -7.61 5.38
C ASP A 165 -25.33 -8.66 6.47
N MET A 166 -24.92 -8.22 7.66
CA MET A 166 -24.45 -9.12 8.72
C MET A 166 -25.51 -10.16 9.11
N TRP A 167 -26.80 -9.80 9.05
CA TRP A 167 -27.93 -10.70 9.30
C TRP A 167 -28.19 -11.73 8.17
N ASN A 168 -27.52 -11.58 7.02
CA ASN A 168 -27.56 -12.51 5.89
C ASN A 168 -26.29 -13.38 5.78
N VAL A 169 -25.41 -13.34 6.79
CA VAL A 169 -24.19 -14.15 6.87
C VAL A 169 -24.34 -15.15 8.01
N HIS A 170 -23.85 -16.38 7.81
CA HIS A 170 -23.90 -17.40 8.86
C HIS A 170 -22.98 -17.00 10.03
N PRO A 171 -23.35 -17.22 11.31
CA PRO A 171 -22.52 -16.85 12.46
C PRO A 171 -21.07 -17.37 12.42
N GLU A 172 -20.89 -18.58 11.91
CA GLU A 172 -19.55 -19.18 11.75
C GLU A 172 -18.71 -18.43 10.71
N ASP A 173 -19.34 -18.00 9.60
CA ASP A 173 -18.68 -17.19 8.58
C ASP A 173 -18.33 -15.79 9.08
N ILE A 174 -19.14 -15.19 9.96
CA ILE A 174 -18.81 -13.91 10.62
C ILE A 174 -17.51 -14.06 11.42
N THR A 175 -17.39 -15.15 12.19
CA THR A 175 -16.17 -15.46 12.96
C THR A 175 -14.97 -15.65 12.03
N ALA A 176 -15.15 -16.36 10.91
CA ALA A 176 -14.10 -16.56 9.91
C ALA A 176 -13.68 -15.23 9.26
N ILE A 177 -14.64 -14.38 8.88
CA ILE A 177 -14.41 -13.03 8.34
C ILE A 177 -13.54 -12.22 9.31
N LEU A 178 -13.94 -12.12 10.58
CA LEU A 178 -13.20 -11.32 11.57
C LEU A 178 -11.80 -11.88 11.82
N TYR A 179 -11.63 -13.21 11.80
CA TYR A 179 -10.33 -13.84 11.94
C TYR A 179 -9.40 -13.52 10.75
N ILE A 180 -9.91 -13.57 9.52
CA ILE A 180 -9.13 -13.22 8.33
C ILE A 180 -8.81 -11.73 8.34
N TYR A 181 -9.79 -10.88 8.67
CA TYR A 181 -9.64 -9.43 8.73
C TYR A 181 -8.60 -8.99 9.76
N TYR A 182 -8.50 -9.70 10.89
CA TYR A 182 -7.45 -9.48 11.89
C TYR A 182 -6.05 -9.62 11.28
N TRP A 183 -5.81 -10.69 10.52
CA TRP A 183 -4.50 -10.89 9.85
C TRP A 183 -4.30 -9.93 8.68
N ASP A 184 -5.37 -9.61 7.95
CA ASP A 184 -5.36 -8.65 6.84
C ASP A 184 -4.95 -7.24 7.33
N GLU A 185 -5.46 -6.82 8.49
CA GLU A 185 -5.09 -5.55 9.13
C GLU A 185 -3.60 -5.50 9.48
N LEU A 186 -3.06 -6.55 10.09
CA LEU A 186 -1.61 -6.62 10.41
C LEU A 186 -0.77 -6.52 9.13
N MET A 187 -1.12 -7.29 8.10
CA MET A 187 -0.43 -7.21 6.81
C MET A 187 -0.48 -5.81 6.22
N TYR A 188 -1.64 -5.15 6.27
CA TYR A 188 -1.81 -3.78 5.81
C TYR A 188 -0.89 -2.80 6.55
N VAL A 189 -0.92 -2.82 7.89
CA VAL A 189 -0.09 -1.94 8.75
C VAL A 189 1.40 -2.17 8.51
N ALA A 190 1.80 -3.41 8.15
CA ALA A 190 3.16 -3.72 7.75
C ALA A 190 3.55 -3.17 6.37
N ILE A 191 2.71 -3.38 5.35
CA ILE A 191 3.06 -3.07 3.96
C ILE A 191 3.18 -1.56 3.71
N VAL A 192 2.28 -0.77 4.30
CA VAL A 192 2.23 0.69 4.09
C VAL A 192 3.55 1.41 4.41
N PRO A 193 4.14 1.29 5.61
CA PRO A 193 5.44 1.89 5.91
C PRO A 193 6.58 1.25 5.12
N LEU A 194 6.56 -0.05 4.85
CA LEU A 194 7.61 -0.72 4.06
C LEU A 194 7.71 -0.19 2.62
N THR A 195 6.56 0.05 1.97
CA THR A 195 6.54 0.66 0.62
C THR A 195 7.10 2.08 0.63
N LYS A 196 6.71 2.90 1.62
CA LYS A 196 7.27 4.25 1.83
C LYS A 196 8.78 4.21 2.07
N ILE A 197 9.27 3.33 2.93
CA ILE A 197 10.71 3.15 3.21
C ILE A 197 11.48 2.76 1.93
N SER A 198 10.94 1.85 1.11
CA SER A 198 11.55 1.51 -0.18
C SER A 198 11.67 2.73 -1.10
N ILE A 199 10.63 3.57 -1.19
CA ILE A 199 10.66 4.82 -1.97
C ILE A 199 11.72 5.79 -1.42
N ILE A 200 11.82 5.94 -0.10
CA ILE A 200 12.82 6.83 0.52
C ILE A 200 14.24 6.32 0.27
N PHE A 201 14.49 5.01 0.34
CA PHE A 201 15.79 4.42 -0.02
C PHE A 201 16.14 4.68 -1.49
N LEU A 202 15.16 4.61 -2.37
CA LEU A 202 15.37 4.99 -3.77
C LEU A 202 15.74 6.47 -3.89
N TYR A 203 15.08 7.36 -3.13
CA TYR A 203 15.46 8.78 -3.16
C TYR A 203 16.86 9.03 -2.62
N LEU A 204 17.28 8.34 -1.55
CA LEU A 204 18.66 8.38 -1.04
C LEU A 204 19.69 7.90 -2.07
N ARG A 205 19.29 7.02 -3.00
CA ARG A 205 20.14 6.60 -4.13
C ARG A 205 20.24 7.65 -5.23
N ILE A 206 19.19 8.45 -5.44
CA ILE A 206 19.11 9.47 -6.49
C ILE A 206 19.74 10.79 -6.06
N PHE A 207 19.46 11.23 -4.82
CA PHE A 207 19.87 12.51 -4.27
C PHE A 207 20.95 12.32 -3.20
N ARG A 208 22.00 13.16 -3.24
CA ARG A 208 23.14 13.08 -2.32
C ARG A 208 23.36 14.36 -1.48
N GLY A 209 22.34 15.22 -1.37
CA GLY A 209 22.42 16.43 -0.54
C GLY A 209 22.44 16.09 0.95
N LYS A 210 23.32 16.71 1.74
CA LYS A 210 23.45 16.44 3.18
C LYS A 210 22.12 16.61 3.93
N SER A 211 21.45 17.76 3.76
CA SER A 211 20.15 18.02 4.39
C SER A 211 19.08 17.01 3.94
N PHE A 212 19.07 16.66 2.66
CA PHE A 212 18.15 15.65 2.10
C PHE A 212 18.31 14.31 2.80
N ILE A 213 19.55 13.86 3.01
CA ILE A 213 19.87 12.59 3.65
C ILE A 213 19.37 12.58 5.11
N TYR A 214 19.59 13.66 5.86
CA TYR A 214 19.09 13.76 7.24
C TYR A 214 17.56 13.67 7.33
N PHE A 215 16.84 14.41 6.48
CA PHE A 215 15.36 14.35 6.45
C PHE A 215 14.85 12.97 6.00
N ALA A 216 15.51 12.34 5.03
CA ALA A 216 15.16 11.00 4.58
C ALA A 216 15.33 9.95 5.68
N TYR A 217 16.44 9.95 6.43
CA TYR A 217 16.62 9.03 7.56
C TYR A 217 15.65 9.30 8.71
N ALA A 218 15.35 10.56 9.01
CA ALA A 218 14.31 10.91 9.99
C ALA A 218 12.94 10.36 9.59
N LEU A 219 12.59 10.43 8.30
CA LEU A 219 11.33 9.90 7.78
C LEU A 219 11.30 8.36 7.77
N ILE A 220 12.43 7.69 7.50
CA ILE A 220 12.54 6.23 7.66
C ILE A 220 12.29 5.86 9.14
N ALA A 221 12.93 6.56 10.08
CA ALA A 221 12.71 6.31 11.50
C ALA A 221 11.24 6.51 11.91
N ALA A 222 10.57 7.54 11.38
CA ALA A 222 9.14 7.76 11.61
C ALA A 222 8.26 6.63 11.04
N ASN A 223 8.56 6.10 9.86
CA ASN A 223 7.85 4.96 9.29
C ASN A 223 8.07 3.67 10.09
N VAL A 224 9.29 3.45 10.60
CA VAL A 224 9.59 2.30 11.47
C VAL A 224 8.86 2.44 12.82
N ALA A 225 8.82 3.63 13.40
CA ALA A 225 8.07 3.89 14.62
C ALA A 225 6.56 3.67 14.41
N TYR A 226 6.00 4.15 13.29
CA TYR A 226 4.62 3.87 12.90
C TYR A 226 4.36 2.37 12.80
N LEU A 227 5.22 1.64 12.09
CA LEU A 227 5.12 0.19 11.91
C LEU A 227 5.04 -0.52 13.27
N LEU A 228 6.03 -0.29 14.14
CA LEU A 228 6.12 -0.98 15.43
C LEU A 228 4.97 -0.61 16.37
N ALA A 229 4.58 0.66 16.41
CA ALA A 229 3.53 1.13 17.30
C ALA A 229 2.16 0.59 16.89
N PHE A 230 1.79 0.72 15.61
CA PHE A 230 0.47 0.27 15.14
C PHE A 230 0.37 -1.26 15.03
N GLU A 231 1.46 -1.97 14.70
CA GLU A 231 1.50 -3.43 14.81
C GLU A 231 1.20 -3.89 16.24
N ALA A 232 1.91 -3.35 17.23
CA ALA A 232 1.69 -3.74 18.62
C ALA A 232 0.25 -3.42 19.07
N ILE A 233 -0.30 -2.28 18.67
CA ILE A 233 -1.68 -1.90 18.98
C ILE A 233 -2.68 -2.87 18.33
N SER A 234 -2.49 -3.23 17.05
CA SER A 234 -3.37 -4.16 16.32
C SER A 234 -3.28 -5.59 16.86
N ILE A 235 -2.08 -6.08 17.23
CA ILE A 235 -1.90 -7.40 17.86
C ILE A 235 -2.64 -7.47 19.20
N PHE A 236 -2.50 -6.42 20.02
CA PHE A 236 -3.11 -6.35 21.35
C PHE A 236 -4.40 -5.53 21.37
N GLN A 237 -5.16 -5.55 20.28
CA GLN A 237 -6.40 -4.78 20.19
C GLN A 237 -7.49 -5.31 21.14
N CYS A 238 -7.45 -6.59 21.50
CA CYS A 238 -8.35 -7.22 22.46
C CYS A 238 -7.59 -8.08 23.47
N TRP A 239 -8.12 -8.16 24.70
CA TRP A 239 -7.65 -9.08 25.72
C TRP A 239 -8.80 -9.99 26.20
N PRO A 240 -8.69 -11.33 26.05
CA PRO A 240 -7.66 -12.06 25.31
C PRO A 240 -7.70 -11.83 23.78
N ILE A 241 -6.60 -12.12 23.07
CA ILE A 241 -6.44 -11.82 21.62
C ILE A 241 -7.54 -12.49 20.77
N ASN A 242 -7.93 -13.73 21.11
CA ASN A 242 -9.02 -14.42 20.43
C ASN A 242 -10.38 -13.73 20.53
N GLY A 243 -10.52 -12.77 21.46
CA GLY A 243 -11.67 -11.87 21.52
C GLY A 243 -11.86 -11.03 20.25
N ALA A 244 -10.79 -10.73 19.50
CA ALA A 244 -10.88 -9.94 18.27
C ALA A 244 -11.79 -10.55 17.20
N TRP A 245 -11.91 -11.89 17.16
CA TRP A 245 -12.78 -12.59 16.22
C TRP A 245 -13.87 -13.43 16.88
N ARG A 246 -13.85 -13.64 18.21
CA ARG A 246 -14.87 -14.43 18.93
C ARG A 246 -15.77 -13.64 19.89
N ALA A 247 -15.44 -12.39 20.22
CA ALA A 247 -16.24 -11.62 21.18
C ALA A 247 -17.48 -10.96 20.54
N TRP A 248 -17.61 -11.01 19.20
CA TRP A 248 -18.67 -10.31 18.47
C TRP A 248 -20.09 -10.80 18.83
N ASP A 249 -20.24 -12.07 19.20
CA ASP A 249 -21.53 -12.68 19.57
C ASP A 249 -21.84 -12.57 21.07
N GLY A 250 -20.90 -12.04 21.87
CA GLY A 250 -20.98 -11.95 23.32
C GLY A 250 -20.70 -13.27 24.07
N SER A 251 -20.35 -14.36 23.37
CA SER A 251 -20.05 -15.67 23.98
C SER A 251 -18.73 -15.65 24.77
N VAL A 252 -17.76 -14.87 24.29
CA VAL A 252 -16.46 -14.69 24.93
C VAL A 252 -16.38 -13.31 25.56
N LYS A 253 -16.13 -13.26 26.87
CA LYS A 253 -15.81 -11.99 27.56
C LYS A 253 -14.41 -11.55 27.16
N ALA A 254 -14.32 -10.52 26.33
CA ALA A 254 -13.07 -9.85 25.99
C ALA A 254 -13.21 -8.34 26.18
N THR A 255 -12.12 -7.69 26.56
CA THR A 255 -12.03 -6.23 26.58
C THR A 255 -11.24 -5.78 25.37
N CYS A 256 -11.91 -5.13 24.43
CA CYS A 256 -11.31 -4.61 23.21
C CYS A 256 -11.12 -3.09 23.30
N ARG A 257 -10.03 -2.60 22.73
CA ARG A 257 -9.79 -1.17 22.52
C ARG A 257 -10.78 -0.65 21.48
N ASN A 258 -10.97 0.67 21.45
CA ASN A 258 -11.74 1.31 20.40
C ASN A 258 -11.02 1.16 19.04
N VAL A 259 -11.42 0.14 18.28
CA VAL A 259 -10.87 -0.20 16.95
C VAL A 259 -11.12 0.91 15.92
N ASN A 260 -12.22 1.65 16.06
CA ASN A 260 -12.51 2.79 15.18
C ASN A 260 -11.51 3.94 15.42
N LEU A 261 -11.25 4.27 16.69
CA LEU A 261 -10.26 5.29 17.06
C LEU A 261 -8.85 4.87 16.63
N GLN A 262 -8.48 3.60 16.81
CA GLN A 262 -7.22 3.05 16.33
C GLN A 262 -7.08 3.23 14.81
N GLY A 263 -8.09 2.82 14.04
CA GLY A 263 -8.10 2.98 12.58
C GLY A 263 -8.02 4.44 12.14
N TRP A 264 -8.71 5.34 12.83
CA TRP A 264 -8.67 6.78 12.55
C TRP A 264 -7.29 7.38 12.78
N MET A 265 -6.63 7.01 13.89
CA MET A 265 -5.26 7.44 14.20
C MET A 265 -4.27 6.86 13.18
N SER A 266 -4.36 5.56 12.88
CA SER A 266 -3.52 4.89 11.88
C SER A 266 -3.62 5.58 10.51
N ALA A 267 -4.85 5.84 10.03
CA ALA A 267 -5.08 6.51 8.76
C ALA A 267 -4.49 7.93 8.76
N THR A 268 -4.66 8.69 9.84
CA THR A 268 -4.14 10.06 9.96
C THR A 268 -2.61 10.10 9.90
N PHE A 269 -1.93 9.27 10.70
CA PHE A 269 -0.47 9.22 10.66
C PHE A 269 0.06 8.71 9.32
N SER A 270 -0.60 7.73 8.69
CA SER A 270 -0.22 7.27 7.35
C SER A 270 -0.29 8.41 6.33
N ILE A 271 -1.38 9.19 6.31
CA ILE A 271 -1.53 10.35 5.41
C ILE A 271 -0.40 11.37 5.62
N ILE A 272 -0.06 11.68 6.88
CA ILE A 272 1.05 12.59 7.18
C ILE A 272 2.36 12.04 6.59
N LEU A 273 2.64 10.75 6.78
CA LEU A 273 3.83 10.11 6.23
C LEU A 273 3.83 10.06 4.70
N ASP A 274 2.67 9.88 4.05
CA ASP A 274 2.52 9.97 2.59
C ASP A 274 2.89 11.35 2.07
N VAL A 275 2.30 12.41 2.66
CA VAL A 275 2.57 13.80 2.29
C VAL A 275 4.04 14.15 2.49
N LEU A 276 4.64 13.76 3.62
CA LEU A 276 6.06 14.00 3.89
C LEU A 276 6.96 13.28 2.88
N THR A 277 6.64 12.02 2.53
CA THR A 277 7.40 11.25 1.54
C THR A 277 7.30 11.89 0.16
N LEU A 278 6.14 12.42 -0.19
CA LEU A 278 5.86 13.09 -1.46
C LEU A 278 6.55 14.46 -1.58
N ILE A 279 6.63 15.23 -0.50
CA ILE A 279 7.28 16.55 -0.48
C ILE A 279 8.82 16.41 -0.45
N LEU A 280 9.35 15.35 0.16
CA LEU A 280 10.78 15.14 0.38
C LEU A 280 11.68 15.44 -0.85
N PRO A 281 11.40 14.95 -2.09
CA PRO A 281 12.24 15.25 -3.25
C PRO A 281 12.04 16.64 -3.87
N LEU A 282 10.95 17.36 -3.57
CA LEU A 282 10.58 18.60 -4.28
C LEU A 282 11.61 19.74 -4.13
N PRO A 283 12.16 20.05 -2.93
CA PRO A 283 13.17 21.10 -2.80
C PRO A 283 14.44 20.79 -3.59
N SER A 284 14.83 19.51 -3.64
CA SER A 284 16.00 19.04 -4.40
C SER A 284 15.78 19.10 -5.92
N LEU A 285 14.53 18.96 -6.38
CA LEU A 285 14.16 19.11 -7.78
C LEU A 285 14.23 20.56 -8.25
N TYR A 286 13.81 21.51 -7.41
CA TYR A 286 13.78 22.93 -7.79
C TYR A 286 15.19 23.51 -7.92
N LYS A 287 16.13 23.03 -7.10
CA LYS A 287 17.50 23.56 -7.01
C LYS A 287 18.50 22.93 -7.99
N LEU A 288 18.13 21.88 -8.74
CA LEU A 288 19.09 21.12 -9.54
C LEU A 288 18.69 21.10 -11.02
N GLU A 289 19.63 21.49 -11.88
CA GLU A 289 19.56 21.35 -13.34
C GLU A 289 19.59 19.86 -13.74
N MET A 290 18.52 19.14 -13.41
CA MET A 290 18.35 17.74 -13.73
C MET A 290 18.09 17.58 -15.22
N SER A 291 18.74 16.61 -15.86
CA SER A 291 18.37 16.22 -17.21
C SER A 291 16.88 15.88 -17.28
N MET A 292 16.20 16.26 -18.37
CA MET A 292 14.76 16.06 -18.56
C MET A 292 14.31 14.62 -18.27
N LYS A 293 15.20 13.66 -18.49
CA LYS A 293 14.99 12.23 -18.21
C LYS A 293 14.74 11.91 -16.74
N LYS A 294 15.47 12.56 -15.82
CA LYS A 294 15.30 12.40 -14.35
C LYS A 294 14.06 13.15 -13.86
N ARG A 295 13.82 14.35 -14.41
CA ARG A 295 12.63 15.16 -14.10
C ARG A 295 11.33 14.40 -14.41
N ILE A 296 11.23 13.79 -15.58
CA ILE A 296 10.05 12.99 -15.98
C ILE A 296 9.82 11.79 -15.06
N GLN A 297 10.89 11.10 -14.63
CA GLN A 297 10.76 9.96 -13.71
C GLN A 297 10.16 10.38 -12.36
N ILE A 298 10.63 11.51 -11.84
CA ILE A 298 10.18 11.99 -10.53
C ILE A 298 8.75 12.54 -10.63
N MET A 299 8.39 13.17 -11.75
CA MET A 299 7.00 13.61 -12.01
C MET A 299 6.03 12.44 -12.09
N MET A 300 6.39 11.34 -12.76
CA MET A 300 5.53 10.13 -12.79
C MET A 300 5.31 9.53 -11.39
N MET A 301 6.39 9.42 -10.59
CA MET A 301 6.28 8.94 -9.21
C MET A 301 5.43 9.89 -8.36
N PHE A 302 5.58 11.20 -8.55
CA PHE A 302 4.80 12.21 -7.84
C PHE A 302 3.31 12.08 -8.15
N SER A 303 2.93 11.93 -9.42
CA SER A 303 1.53 11.74 -9.81
C SER A 303 0.87 10.54 -9.13
N VAL A 304 1.57 9.41 -9.04
CA VAL A 304 1.05 8.23 -8.35
C VAL A 304 1.04 8.43 -6.84
N GLY A 305 2.05 9.08 -6.27
CA GLY A 305 2.06 9.45 -4.85
C GLY A 305 0.89 10.35 -4.46
N VAL A 306 0.53 11.33 -5.30
CA VAL A 306 -0.67 12.17 -5.09
C VAL A 306 -1.92 11.30 -5.10
N PHE A 307 -2.05 10.37 -6.06
CA PHE A 307 -3.20 9.46 -6.12
C PHE A 307 -3.32 8.59 -4.86
N VAL A 308 -2.23 7.98 -4.39
CA VAL A 308 -2.21 7.18 -3.14
C VAL A 308 -2.60 8.04 -1.93
N THR A 309 -2.15 9.29 -1.89
CA THR A 309 -2.52 10.23 -0.83
C THR A 309 -4.03 10.53 -0.86
N ILE A 310 -4.61 10.74 -2.05
CA ILE A 310 -6.06 10.94 -2.22
C ILE A 310 -6.82 9.70 -1.73
N VAL A 311 -6.40 8.50 -2.13
CA VAL A 311 -7.00 7.24 -1.66
C VAL A 311 -6.98 7.16 -0.13
N SER A 312 -5.86 7.54 0.50
CA SER A 312 -5.72 7.58 1.96
C SER A 312 -6.70 8.55 2.62
N PHE A 313 -6.93 9.73 2.03
CA PHE A 313 -7.95 10.67 2.49
C PHE A 313 -9.38 10.14 2.33
N VAL A 314 -9.69 9.41 1.27
CA VAL A 314 -11.04 8.84 1.13
C VAL A 314 -11.28 7.76 2.19
N ARG A 315 -10.27 6.96 2.51
CA ARG A 315 -10.36 5.94 3.56
C ARG A 315 -10.70 6.51 4.95
N ILE A 316 -10.23 7.71 5.30
CA ILE A 316 -10.60 8.32 6.60
C ILE A 316 -12.10 8.60 6.70
N ARG A 317 -12.78 8.88 5.57
CA ARG A 317 -14.23 9.12 5.55
C ARG A 317 -15.01 7.86 5.90
N ALA A 318 -14.53 6.70 5.50
CA ALA A 318 -15.12 5.42 5.89
C ALA A 318 -15.15 5.31 7.43
N PHE A 319 -14.03 5.56 8.11
CA PHE A 319 -14.00 5.52 9.58
C PHE A 319 -14.99 6.49 10.25
N THR A 320 -15.18 7.70 9.69
CA THR A 320 -16.15 8.67 10.23
C THR A 320 -17.61 8.27 10.01
N LYS A 321 -17.92 7.60 8.91
CA LYS A 321 -19.28 7.16 8.57
C LYS A 321 -19.73 5.95 9.39
N TYR A 322 -18.77 5.12 9.80
CA TYR A 322 -19.02 3.80 10.42
C TYR A 322 -18.72 3.76 11.93
N ALA A 323 -18.55 4.91 12.57
CA ALA A 323 -18.23 4.96 14.01
C ALA A 323 -19.36 4.43 14.91
N ASN A 324 -20.61 4.41 14.44
CA ASN A 324 -21.80 4.06 15.24
C ASN A 324 -22.70 2.98 14.58
N THR A 325 -22.21 2.29 13.56
CA THR A 325 -23.01 1.31 12.80
C THR A 325 -22.87 -0.09 13.36
N THR A 326 -23.93 -0.89 13.28
CA THR A 326 -23.99 -2.27 13.79
C THR A 326 -23.72 -3.32 12.70
N ASN A 327 -23.46 -2.91 11.45
CA ASN A 327 -23.31 -3.78 10.28
C ASN A 327 -21.85 -3.93 9.86
N LEU A 328 -21.07 -4.57 10.71
CA LEU A 328 -19.61 -4.73 10.52
C LEU A 328 -19.24 -5.28 9.14
N THR A 329 -19.95 -6.29 8.64
CA THR A 329 -19.67 -6.92 7.35
C THR A 329 -19.86 -6.00 6.14
N GLN A 330 -20.73 -4.98 6.23
CA GLN A 330 -20.90 -3.96 5.18
C GLN A 330 -19.91 -2.80 5.35
N ASP A 331 -19.61 -2.44 6.59
CA ASP A 331 -18.75 -1.29 6.89
C ASP A 331 -17.30 -1.59 6.52
N TYR A 332 -16.85 -2.82 6.76
CA TYR A 332 -15.51 -3.31 6.41
C TYR A 332 -15.26 -3.44 4.91
N VAL A 333 -16.30 -3.45 4.07
CA VAL A 333 -16.16 -3.43 2.61
C VAL A 333 -15.42 -2.18 2.17
N GLU A 334 -15.84 -1.01 2.67
CA GLU A 334 -15.28 0.26 2.22
C GLU A 334 -13.81 0.40 2.62
N LEU A 335 -13.51 0.00 3.84
CA LEU A 335 -12.14 -0.05 4.35
C LEU A 335 -11.28 -1.07 3.58
N GLY A 336 -11.82 -2.25 3.28
CA GLY A 336 -11.11 -3.31 2.57
C GLY A 336 -10.79 -2.95 1.13
N TYR A 337 -11.74 -2.40 0.36
CA TYR A 337 -11.48 -2.07 -1.04
C TYR A 337 -10.48 -0.90 -1.19
N TRP A 338 -10.54 0.12 -0.32
CA TRP A 338 -9.56 1.21 -0.36
C TRP A 338 -8.16 0.71 0.00
N SER A 339 -8.04 -0.17 0.99
CA SER A 339 -6.76 -0.75 1.40
C SER A 339 -6.16 -1.65 0.30
N THR A 340 -6.99 -2.43 -0.38
CA THR A 340 -6.59 -3.26 -1.53
C THR A 340 -6.30 -2.47 -2.82
N ILE A 341 -6.65 -1.19 -2.88
CA ILE A 341 -6.17 -0.26 -3.92
C ILE A 341 -4.88 0.41 -3.48
N GLU A 342 -4.83 0.94 -2.26
CA GLU A 342 -3.71 1.71 -1.71
C GLU A 342 -2.40 0.92 -1.76
N VAL A 343 -2.42 -0.31 -1.22
CA VAL A 343 -1.23 -1.14 -1.07
C VAL A 343 -0.61 -1.52 -2.43
N PRO A 344 -1.34 -2.13 -3.39
CA PRO A 344 -0.78 -2.46 -4.69
C PRO A 344 -0.33 -1.23 -5.49
N VAL A 345 -1.05 -0.11 -5.40
CA VAL A 345 -0.65 1.12 -6.10
C VAL A 345 0.62 1.72 -5.50
N GLY A 346 0.81 1.62 -4.18
CA GLY A 346 2.08 1.96 -3.52
C GLY A 346 3.25 1.12 -4.05
N VAL A 347 3.05 -0.20 -4.21
CA VAL A 347 4.05 -1.10 -4.81
C VAL A 347 4.35 -0.73 -6.26
N ILE A 348 3.31 -0.46 -7.06
CA ILE A 348 3.44 -0.03 -8.46
C ILE A 348 4.28 1.26 -8.52
N CYS A 349 3.97 2.25 -7.68
CA CYS A 349 4.71 3.52 -7.57
C CYS A 349 6.20 3.29 -7.29
N ALA A 350 6.50 2.44 -6.30
CA ALA A 350 7.88 2.07 -5.97
C ALA A 350 8.60 1.38 -7.14
N CYS A 351 7.88 0.65 -7.99
CA CYS A 351 8.46 -0.10 -9.12
C CYS A 351 8.69 0.70 -10.40
N MET A 352 7.96 1.80 -10.62
CA MET A 352 8.03 2.64 -11.85
C MET A 352 9.46 3.04 -12.30
N PRO A 353 10.36 3.46 -11.39
CA PRO A 353 11.76 3.79 -11.70
C PRO A 353 12.52 2.69 -12.45
N SER A 354 12.41 1.47 -11.97
CA SER A 354 13.11 0.30 -12.52
C SER A 354 12.49 -0.13 -13.84
N ILE A 355 11.16 -0.03 -13.96
CA ILE A 355 10.43 -0.33 -15.19
C ILE A 355 10.88 0.60 -16.33
N ARG A 356 10.99 1.91 -16.07
CA ARG A 356 11.52 2.86 -17.04
C ARG A 356 12.95 2.54 -17.47
N ALA A 357 13.81 2.15 -16.53
CA ALA A 357 15.19 1.76 -16.84
C ALA A 357 15.25 0.52 -17.74
N LEU A 358 14.36 -0.45 -17.53
CA LEU A 358 14.23 -1.64 -18.37
C LEU A 358 13.80 -1.27 -19.80
N PHE A 359 12.70 -0.53 -19.95
CA PHE A 359 12.18 -0.15 -21.27
C PHE A 359 13.21 0.62 -22.10
N ARG A 360 13.97 1.54 -21.48
CA ARG A 360 15.01 2.29 -22.18
C ARG A 360 16.12 1.40 -22.73
N ASN A 361 16.50 0.35 -22.01
CA ASN A 361 17.64 -0.49 -22.38
C ASN A 361 17.25 -1.65 -23.30
N VAL A 362 16.02 -2.17 -23.18
CA VAL A 362 15.53 -3.32 -23.97
C VAL A 362 14.82 -2.87 -25.26
N PHE A 363 14.14 -1.72 -25.24
CA PHE A 363 13.42 -1.17 -26.40
C PHE A 363 13.92 0.23 -26.78
N PRO A 364 15.21 0.39 -27.14
CA PRO A 364 15.77 1.69 -27.49
C PRO A 364 15.08 2.31 -28.72
N SER A 365 14.48 1.51 -29.61
CA SER A 365 13.77 1.98 -30.81
C SER A 365 12.40 2.59 -30.54
N LEU A 366 11.71 2.21 -29.45
CA LEU A 366 10.39 2.76 -29.07
C LEU A 366 10.50 4.03 -28.21
N PHE A 367 11.65 4.25 -27.57
CA PHE A 367 11.93 5.43 -26.72
C PHE A 367 13.11 6.29 -27.23
N GLY A 368 13.61 5.99 -28.43
CA GLY A 368 14.67 6.72 -29.09
C GLY A 368 14.16 8.07 -29.57
N THR A 369 14.50 9.12 -28.84
CA THR A 369 14.37 10.49 -29.34
C THR A 369 15.26 10.66 -30.57
N THR A 370 14.68 11.18 -31.65
CA THR A 370 15.31 11.61 -32.90
C THR A 370 16.72 12.17 -32.65
N GLN A 371 17.76 11.41 -33.01
CA GLN A 371 19.03 12.04 -33.35
C GLN A 371 18.82 12.70 -34.71
N ASN A 372 18.48 14.00 -34.71
CA ASN A 372 18.85 14.84 -35.84
C ASN A 372 20.38 14.96 -35.78
N GLY A 373 21.05 14.00 -36.42
CA GLY A 373 22.45 14.16 -36.78
C GLY A 373 22.56 15.36 -37.68
N GLN A 374 23.14 16.44 -37.17
CA GLN A 374 23.77 17.45 -38.00
C GLN A 374 24.92 16.77 -38.74
N SER A 375 24.63 16.23 -39.91
CA SER A 375 25.63 15.92 -40.92
C SER A 375 25.98 17.24 -41.63
N SER A 376 26.76 18.10 -40.98
CA SER A 376 27.46 19.17 -41.68
C SER A 376 28.72 18.57 -42.29
N THR A 377 28.57 17.89 -43.43
CA THR A 377 29.67 17.58 -44.34
C THR A 377 30.10 18.89 -44.99
N GLY A 378 30.99 19.63 -44.32
CA GLY A 378 31.77 20.69 -44.93
C GLY A 378 32.70 20.08 -45.97
N ARG A 379 32.32 20.17 -47.25
CA ARG A 379 33.24 19.99 -48.37
C ARG A 379 34.22 21.16 -48.35
N LEU A 380 35.49 20.90 -48.09
CA LEU A 380 36.57 21.77 -48.57
C LEU A 380 37.44 20.95 -49.50
N SER A 381 37.34 21.24 -50.80
CA SER A 381 38.28 20.80 -51.82
C SER A 381 39.65 21.39 -51.53
N THR A 382 40.69 20.56 -51.48
CA THR A 382 42.05 21.02 -51.70
C THR A 382 42.67 20.13 -52.77
N THR A 383 43.02 20.80 -53.86
CA THR A 383 43.56 20.30 -55.11
C THR A 383 44.85 19.52 -54.90
N LEU A 384 44.96 18.41 -55.63
CA LEU A 384 46.14 17.57 -55.78
C LEU A 384 47.29 18.32 -56.46
N THR A 385 48.48 18.28 -55.85
CA THR A 385 49.75 18.15 -56.60
C THR A 385 50.81 17.48 -55.72
N ALA A 386 51.24 16.29 -56.11
CA ALA A 386 52.53 15.68 -55.74
C ALA A 386 53.49 15.85 -56.95
N PRO A 387 54.76 15.38 -56.95
CA PRO A 387 55.59 14.79 -55.88
C PRO A 387 57.05 15.32 -55.85
N SER A 388 57.88 14.97 -54.85
CA SER A 388 59.25 14.47 -55.09
C SER A 388 59.99 13.95 -53.83
N LYS A 389 60.93 13.06 -54.12
CA LYS A 389 61.75 12.11 -53.34
C LYS A 389 62.74 12.69 -52.31
N SER A 390 63.01 11.93 -51.24
CA SER A 390 64.33 11.50 -50.68
C SER A 390 64.11 11.03 -49.23
N ARG A 391 64.33 9.78 -48.79
CA ARG A 391 65.53 8.92 -48.62
C ARG A 391 66.60 9.48 -47.66
N SER A 392 66.69 8.88 -46.46
CA SER A 392 67.86 8.61 -45.58
C SER A 392 67.33 8.54 -44.13
N GLU A 393 67.19 7.40 -43.45
CA GLU A 393 68.23 6.51 -42.88
C GLU A 393 69.19 7.26 -41.93
N TYR A 394 69.02 7.07 -40.61
CA TYR A 394 70.03 6.50 -39.67
C TYR A 394 69.52 6.55 -38.21
N ALA A 395 69.56 5.38 -37.56
CA ALA A 395 69.59 5.23 -36.11
C ALA A 395 71.05 5.17 -35.64
N ASN A 396 71.38 5.65 -34.43
CA ASN A 396 72.20 4.91 -33.45
C ASN A 396 72.45 5.69 -32.15
N LEU A 397 71.87 5.14 -31.09
CA LEU A 397 72.40 4.80 -29.77
C LEU A 397 73.89 5.11 -29.45
N SER A 398 74.15 5.76 -28.31
CA SER A 398 75.28 5.43 -27.42
C SER A 398 74.98 5.83 -25.96
N LYS A 399 75.54 5.03 -25.04
CA LYS A 399 75.31 4.93 -23.59
C LYS A 399 76.39 5.67 -22.76
N HIS A 400 76.14 5.69 -21.44
CA HIS A 400 77.01 5.97 -20.27
C HIS A 400 77.01 7.45 -19.84
N GLU A 401 76.84 7.81 -18.56
CA GLU A 401 77.47 7.25 -17.35
C GLU A 401 76.71 7.62 -16.05
N ALA A 402 77.02 6.95 -14.94
CA ALA A 402 76.33 6.99 -13.64
C ALA A 402 77.15 7.71 -12.55
N SER A 403 76.49 8.28 -11.52
CA SER A 403 76.91 8.32 -10.09
C SER A 403 75.85 9.11 -9.27
N SER A 404 75.10 8.49 -8.34
CA SER A 404 75.24 8.54 -6.85
C SER A 404 75.35 9.97 -6.26
N SER A 405 74.66 10.41 -5.19
CA SER A 405 74.32 9.74 -3.92
C SER A 405 73.47 10.68 -3.01
N VAL A 406 72.56 10.10 -2.20
CA VAL A 406 72.18 10.39 -0.77
C VAL A 406 71.74 11.83 -0.38
N ILE A 407 70.56 12.08 0.22
CA ILE A 407 70.20 12.21 1.67
C ILE A 407 68.75 12.79 1.63
N GLY A 408 67.70 12.42 2.38
CA GLY A 408 67.62 11.88 3.74
C GLY A 408 67.12 12.97 4.72
N LEU A 409 65.80 12.99 4.96
CA LEU A 409 65.07 13.52 6.14
C LEU A 409 64.41 14.92 6.11
N VAL A 410 63.21 14.86 6.71
CA VAL A 410 62.08 15.76 7.04
C VAL A 410 62.36 16.34 8.48
N PRO A 411 61.52 17.14 9.18
CA PRO A 411 60.74 18.38 8.93
C PRO A 411 60.97 19.52 10.00
N LEU A 412 60.15 20.58 9.90
CA LEU A 412 59.48 21.40 10.94
C LEU A 412 59.93 22.85 11.21
N ASP A 413 58.95 23.74 10.96
CA ASP A 413 58.40 24.81 11.80
C ASP A 413 59.28 26.01 12.22
N ASN A 414 58.77 27.22 11.94
CA ASN A 414 58.71 28.32 12.91
C ASN A 414 57.86 29.49 12.40
N ARG A 415 56.71 29.68 13.06
CA ARG A 415 56.39 30.80 13.98
C ARG A 415 56.45 32.27 13.49
N GLN A 416 55.24 32.87 13.46
CA GLN A 416 54.75 34.19 13.91
C GLN A 416 55.51 35.52 13.63
N GLU A 417 54.76 36.50 13.09
CA GLU A 417 54.72 37.94 13.50
C GLU A 417 53.24 38.39 13.31
N ASP A 418 52.50 38.79 14.36
CA ASP A 418 52.30 40.17 14.89
C ASP A 418 51.53 41.10 13.91
N GLU A 419 50.57 41.96 14.26
CA GLU A 419 49.87 42.34 15.48
C GLU A 419 48.67 43.26 15.08
N ARG A 420 47.55 43.17 15.84
CA ARG A 420 46.83 44.29 16.49
C ARG A 420 46.29 45.50 15.67
N TYR A 421 44.95 45.69 15.66
CA TYR A 421 44.17 46.85 16.20
C TYR A 421 42.65 46.69 15.87
N LYS A 422 41.75 46.41 16.84
CA LYS A 422 40.79 47.33 17.53
C LYS A 422 39.91 48.21 16.60
N SER A 423 38.64 48.51 16.85
CA SER A 423 37.61 48.13 17.83
C SER A 423 36.31 48.85 17.45
N SER A 424 35.22 48.46 18.13
CA SER A 424 34.03 49.27 18.48
C SER A 424 32.85 49.27 17.50
N GLY A 425 31.73 48.74 18.01
CA GLY A 425 30.40 48.76 17.43
C GLY A 425 29.59 47.60 17.94
#